data_AF-B3S4K7-F1
#
_entry.id   AF-B3S4K7-F1
#
_cell.length_a   1.000
_cell.length_b   1.000
_cell.length_c   1.000
_cell.angle_alpha   90.00
_cell.angle_beta   90.00
_cell.angle_gamma   90.00
#
_symmetry.space_group_name_H-M   'P 1'
#
loop_
_entity.id
_entity.type
_entity.pdbx_description
1 polymer ?
#
loop_
_entity_poly.entity_id
_entity_poly.type
_entity_poly.pdbx_seq_one_letter_code
_entity_poly.pdbx_strand_id
1 'polypeptide(L)'
;MESGFGEHEKDNSTERSKPDRNRNEFSNFYLLSDNPVVPAKMSGASNLIVECDLIDIYNQYHGRKLKENLSTFLPELPGRVDVPVTKADPGELKVDGHNNTGADDEIKRHKKLRRQEEGEKKKKKKEKKKKKLL
;
A
#
# COMPACT_ATOMS: atom_id res chain seq x y z
N MET A 1 26.13 49.01 -79.14
CA MET A 1 26.77 47.69 -79.00
C MET A 1 27.28 47.62 -77.57
N GLU A 2 26.47 47.59 -76.51
CA GLU A 2 25.37 46.69 -76.13
C GLU A 2 25.79 45.22 -75.97
N SER A 3 25.29 44.61 -74.88
CA SER A 3 25.53 43.28 -74.29
C SER A 3 26.74 43.20 -73.33
N GLY A 4 26.60 42.83 -72.05
CA GLY A 4 25.44 42.46 -71.26
C GLY A 4 25.85 42.32 -69.79
N PHE A 5 25.12 43.00 -68.90
CA PHE A 5 25.19 42.79 -67.45
C PHE A 5 24.49 41.47 -67.12
N GLY A 6 25.15 40.61 -66.36
CA GLY A 6 24.57 39.35 -65.88
C GLY A 6 23.52 39.63 -64.82
N GLU A 7 22.26 39.63 -65.23
CA GLU A 7 21.11 39.41 -64.35
C GLU A 7 20.96 37.92 -64.09
N HIS A 8 20.89 37.54 -62.81
CA HIS A 8 20.06 36.41 -62.38
C HIS A 8 19.67 36.65 -60.91
N GLU A 9 18.77 37.63 -60.70
CA GLU A 9 17.73 37.47 -59.69
C GLU A 9 16.74 36.42 -60.21
N LYS A 10 16.55 35.34 -59.45
CA LYS A 10 15.29 34.58 -59.44
C LYS A 10 15.01 34.15 -58.01
N ASP A 11 14.22 35.00 -57.36
CA ASP A 11 13.00 34.65 -56.63
C ASP A 11 13.00 33.39 -55.78
N ASN A 12 13.00 33.63 -54.47
CA ASN A 12 12.09 33.05 -53.49
C ASN A 12 11.24 31.86 -53.98
N SER A 13 11.70 30.66 -53.65
CA SER A 13 10.80 29.70 -53.05
C SER A 13 11.48 29.15 -51.82
N THR A 14 11.18 29.77 -50.68
CA THR A 14 11.01 29.05 -49.42
C THR A 14 10.09 27.87 -49.74
N GLU A 15 10.67 26.76 -50.17
CA GLU A 15 10.04 25.46 -50.07
C GLU A 15 9.87 25.23 -48.58
N ARG A 16 8.76 25.78 -48.05
CA ARG A 16 8.12 25.27 -46.86
C ARG A 16 7.85 23.82 -47.24
N SER A 17 8.80 22.95 -46.89
CA SER A 17 8.55 21.53 -46.82
C SER A 17 7.20 21.40 -46.13
N LYS A 18 6.25 20.82 -46.86
CA LYS A 18 4.90 20.55 -46.36
C LYS A 18 5.10 19.97 -44.96
N PRO A 19 4.42 20.48 -43.92
CA PRO A 19 4.53 19.85 -42.61
C PRO A 19 4.15 18.40 -42.81
N ASP A 20 5.14 17.53 -42.60
CA ASP A 20 4.97 16.10 -42.65
C ASP A 20 3.77 15.80 -41.76
N ARG A 21 2.67 15.28 -42.33
CA ARG A 21 1.39 15.02 -41.64
C ARG A 21 1.51 13.86 -40.64
N ASN A 22 2.65 13.74 -39.98
CA ASN A 22 2.97 12.74 -38.97
C ASN A 22 3.75 13.35 -37.80
N ARG A 23 3.75 14.68 -37.62
CA ARG A 23 3.99 15.22 -36.29
C ARG A 23 2.69 15.17 -35.52
N ASN A 24 2.58 14.12 -34.73
CA ASN A 24 1.60 13.96 -33.67
C ASN A 24 1.14 15.30 -33.08
N GLU A 25 -0.06 15.73 -33.47
CA GLU A 25 -0.81 16.82 -32.83
C GLU A 25 -1.47 16.37 -31.51
N PHE A 26 -1.14 15.16 -31.07
CA PHE A 26 -1.30 14.72 -29.69
C PHE A 26 0.12 14.73 -29.10
N SER A 27 0.52 15.63 -28.22
CA SER A 27 -0.19 15.91 -27.00
C SER A 27 0.45 17.08 -26.25
N ASN A 28 -0.36 18.08 -25.91
CA ASN A 28 -0.11 18.95 -24.75
C ASN A 28 -0.29 18.18 -23.41
N PHE A 29 -0.24 16.84 -23.44
CA PHE A 29 -0.55 15.94 -22.34
C PHE A 29 0.50 14.86 -22.29
N TYR A 30 1.36 14.92 -21.27
CA TYR A 30 2.45 13.99 -20.98
C TYR A 30 2.06 12.49 -20.91
N LEU A 31 0.77 12.16 -21.02
CA LEU A 31 0.22 10.81 -20.91
C LEU A 31 -0.05 10.10 -22.24
N LEU A 32 -0.12 10.82 -23.38
CA LEU A 32 -0.16 10.20 -24.70
C LEU A 32 1.27 10.02 -25.21
N SER A 33 1.95 9.01 -24.67
CA SER A 33 3.16 8.49 -25.32
C SER A 33 2.73 7.46 -26.38
N ASP A 34 3.32 7.52 -27.57
CA ASP A 34 3.08 6.55 -28.67
C ASP A 34 3.60 5.14 -28.36
N ASN A 35 4.29 4.99 -27.23
CA ASN A 35 4.79 3.72 -26.80
C ASN A 35 3.61 2.81 -26.43
N PRO A 36 3.50 1.61 -27.02
CA PRO A 36 2.46 0.68 -26.66
C PRO A 36 2.56 0.40 -25.16
N VAL A 37 1.45 0.51 -24.45
CA VAL A 37 1.36 0.13 -23.03
C VAL A 37 1.57 -1.37 -22.97
N VAL A 38 2.81 -1.78 -22.68
CA VAL A 38 3.13 -3.19 -22.42
C VAL A 38 2.49 -3.53 -21.08
N PRO A 39 1.55 -4.48 -21.02
CA PRO A 39 0.96 -4.87 -19.76
C PRO A 39 2.08 -5.41 -18.86
N ALA A 40 2.20 -4.85 -17.67
CA ALA A 40 3.14 -5.35 -16.68
C ALA A 40 2.83 -6.82 -16.40
N LYS A 41 3.88 -7.64 -16.28
CA LYS A 41 3.77 -9.08 -15.97
C LYS A 41 2.94 -9.33 -14.71
N MET A 42 3.04 -8.41 -13.74
CA MET A 42 2.35 -8.46 -12.46
C MET A 42 1.69 -7.10 -12.26
N SER A 43 0.45 -7.08 -11.78
CA SER A 43 -0.33 -5.86 -11.56
C SER A 43 -0.64 -5.69 -10.07
N GLY A 44 -1.23 -4.56 -9.67
CA GLY A 44 -1.70 -4.38 -8.29
C GLY A 44 -2.80 -5.37 -7.87
N ALA A 45 -3.47 -6.04 -8.82
CA ALA A 45 -4.45 -7.09 -8.56
C ALA A 45 -3.81 -8.49 -8.45
N SER A 46 -2.53 -8.64 -8.83
CA SER A 46 -1.80 -9.90 -8.72
C SER A 46 -1.51 -10.25 -7.27
N ASN A 47 -1.76 -11.51 -6.89
CA ASN A 47 -1.37 -12.01 -5.58
C ASN A 47 0.12 -12.38 -5.59
N LEU A 48 0.96 -11.44 -5.17
CA LEU A 48 2.42 -11.60 -5.13
C LEU A 48 2.88 -12.75 -4.22
N ILE A 49 2.09 -13.14 -3.22
CA ILE A 49 2.44 -14.27 -2.35
C ILE A 49 2.47 -15.57 -3.16
N VAL A 50 1.55 -15.73 -4.12
CA VAL A 50 1.48 -16.90 -4.98
C VAL A 50 2.44 -16.79 -6.15
N GLU A 51 2.47 -15.65 -6.84
CA GLU A 51 3.31 -15.47 -8.04
C GLU A 51 4.82 -15.52 -7.75
N CYS A 52 5.23 -15.30 -6.50
CA CYS A 52 6.62 -15.40 -6.05
C CYS A 52 6.87 -16.62 -5.13
N ASP A 53 5.94 -17.56 -5.04
CA ASP A 53 6.04 -18.78 -4.22
C ASP A 53 6.38 -18.51 -2.73
N LEU A 54 5.84 -17.42 -2.18
CA LEU A 54 6.11 -16.95 -0.81
C LEU A 54 5.11 -17.50 0.22
N ILE A 55 4.28 -18.48 -0.15
CA ILE A 55 3.18 -19.00 0.69
C ILE A 55 3.72 -19.57 2.01
N ASP A 56 4.78 -20.36 1.95
CA ASP A 56 5.36 -21.00 3.14
C ASP A 56 5.98 -19.96 4.09
N ILE A 57 6.71 -18.98 3.54
CA ILE A 57 7.31 -17.89 4.31
C ILE A 57 6.21 -17.01 4.93
N TYR A 58 5.18 -16.66 4.15
CA TYR A 58 4.03 -15.92 4.64
C TYR A 58 3.38 -16.66 5.81
N ASN A 59 3.04 -17.94 5.65
CA ASN A 59 2.44 -18.74 6.72
C ASN A 59 3.35 -18.87 7.94
N GLN A 60 4.66 -18.92 7.73
CA GLN A 60 5.62 -18.96 8.81
C GLN A 60 5.50 -17.68 9.66
N TYR A 61 5.62 -16.49 9.05
CA TYR A 61 5.72 -15.22 9.80
C TYR A 61 4.40 -14.49 10.04
N HIS A 62 3.34 -14.83 9.32
CA HIS A 62 2.03 -14.19 9.46
C HIS A 62 1.44 -14.42 10.85
N GLY A 63 0.85 -13.37 11.42
CA GLY A 63 0.20 -13.41 12.73
C GLY A 63 1.14 -13.53 13.94
N ARG A 64 2.46 -13.61 13.73
CA ARG A 64 3.44 -13.61 14.83
C ARG A 64 3.79 -12.17 15.21
N LYS A 65 3.71 -11.85 16.51
CA LYS A 65 4.28 -10.61 17.04
C LYS A 65 5.80 -10.75 17.05
N LEU A 66 6.50 -9.78 16.48
CA LEU A 66 7.94 -9.70 16.60
C LEU A 66 8.28 -9.44 18.07
N LYS A 67 9.15 -10.28 18.65
CA LYS A 67 9.59 -10.15 20.04
C LYS A 67 10.62 -9.05 20.21
N GLU A 68 11.44 -8.85 19.18
CA GLU A 68 12.49 -7.85 19.14
C GLU A 68 11.91 -6.49 18.72
N ASN A 69 12.45 -5.44 19.32
CA ASN A 69 12.11 -4.06 18.99
C ASN A 69 12.70 -3.66 17.64
N LEU A 70 12.15 -2.63 16.99
CA LEU A 70 12.64 -2.15 15.70
C LEU A 70 14.07 -1.60 15.83
N SER A 71 14.39 -0.98 16.96
CA SER A 71 15.75 -0.52 17.28
C SER A 71 16.80 -1.64 17.20
N THR A 72 16.46 -2.89 17.54
CA THR A 72 17.38 -4.02 17.45
C THR A 72 17.87 -4.26 16.02
N PHE A 73 17.04 -3.93 15.02
CA PHE A 73 17.37 -4.10 13.60
C PHE A 73 17.98 -2.85 12.96
N LEU A 74 17.95 -1.71 13.65
CA LEU A 74 18.43 -0.42 13.15
C LEU A 74 19.46 0.19 14.14
N PRO A 75 20.60 -0.48 14.38
CA PRO A 75 21.56 -0.06 15.41
C PRO A 75 22.24 1.27 15.11
N GLU A 76 22.38 1.63 13.82
CA GLU A 76 23.04 2.87 13.39
C GLU A 76 22.07 4.05 13.24
N LEU A 77 20.77 3.84 13.46
CA LEU A 77 19.77 4.88 13.27
C LEU A 77 19.67 5.75 14.55
N PRO A 78 20.02 7.06 14.48
CA PRO A 78 19.88 7.93 15.64
C PRO A 78 18.40 8.16 15.98
N GLY A 79 18.07 8.15 17.27
CA GLY A 79 16.73 8.40 17.78
C GLY A 79 16.02 7.17 18.35
N ARG A 80 14.91 7.39 19.06
CA ARG A 80 14.12 6.31 19.68
C ARG A 80 12.99 5.88 18.75
N VAL A 81 13.29 4.95 17.85
CA VAL A 81 12.34 4.46 16.83
C VAL A 81 11.21 3.59 17.37
N ASP A 82 11.36 3.02 18.57
CA ASP A 82 10.33 2.19 19.20
C ASP A 82 9.26 3.01 19.94
N VAL A 83 9.46 4.33 20.05
CA VAL A 83 8.51 5.20 20.73
C VAL A 83 7.46 5.63 19.71
N PRO A 84 6.15 5.39 19.97
CA PRO A 84 5.11 5.90 19.10
C PRO A 84 5.24 7.42 19.04
N VAL A 85 5.02 8.01 17.86
CA VAL A 85 4.92 9.46 17.72
C VAL A 85 3.74 9.92 18.57
N THR A 86 4.02 10.39 19.79
CA THR A 86 3.04 11.13 20.57
C THR A 86 2.78 12.39 19.76
N LYS A 87 1.51 12.62 19.37
CA LYS A 87 1.11 13.86 18.73
C LYS A 87 1.66 14.99 19.60
N ALA A 88 2.65 15.71 19.09
CA ALA A 88 3.30 16.76 19.84
C ALA A 88 2.35 17.96 19.85
N ASP A 89 1.51 18.03 20.86
CA ASP A 89 1.02 19.32 21.33
C ASP A 89 2.26 20.09 21.84
N PRO A 90 2.53 21.31 21.34
CA PRO A 90 3.75 22.04 21.65
C PRO A 90 3.69 22.56 23.08
N GLY A 91 4.13 21.72 24.02
CA GLY A 91 4.36 22.05 25.41
C GLY A 91 3.38 21.39 26.37
N GLU A 92 3.75 20.23 26.94
CA GLU A 92 3.90 20.10 28.39
C GLU A 92 4.30 18.69 28.84
N LEU A 93 5.19 18.70 29.84
CA LEU A 93 5.51 17.80 30.95
C LEU A 93 5.48 16.25 30.88
N LYS A 94 6.53 15.73 31.53
CA LYS A 94 6.79 14.38 32.03
C LYS A 94 5.53 13.67 32.55
N VAL A 95 5.34 12.41 32.14
CA VAL A 95 4.52 11.46 32.90
C VAL A 95 5.22 10.11 32.94
N ASP A 96 5.37 9.61 34.16
CA ASP A 96 6.03 8.36 34.52
C ASP A 96 5.43 7.15 33.81
N GLY A 97 6.29 6.16 33.57
CA GLY A 97 5.98 4.98 32.80
C GLY A 97 4.83 4.17 33.40
N HIS A 98 3.83 3.86 32.58
CA HIS A 98 2.99 2.69 32.77
C HIS A 98 2.65 2.03 31.44
N ASN A 99 2.86 0.72 31.43
CA ASN A 99 2.91 -0.18 30.29
C ASN A 99 1.59 -0.29 29.51
N ASN A 100 1.75 -0.61 28.22
CA ASN A 100 0.76 -1.23 27.35
C ASN A 100 -0.01 -2.35 28.07
N THR A 101 -1.22 -2.07 28.55
CA THR A 101 -2.11 -3.04 29.22
C THR A 101 -3.52 -3.11 28.61
N GLY A 102 -3.75 -2.45 27.47
CA GLY A 102 -5.08 -2.44 26.84
C GLY A 102 -5.50 -3.74 26.15
N ALA A 103 -4.56 -4.45 25.52
CA ALA A 103 -4.89 -5.61 24.68
C ALA A 103 -5.20 -6.90 25.48
N ASP A 104 -4.57 -7.07 26.65
CA ASP A 104 -4.72 -8.30 27.43
C ASP A 104 -6.08 -8.40 28.15
N ASP A 105 -6.68 -7.26 28.45
CA ASP A 105 -7.96 -7.20 29.15
C ASP A 105 -9.16 -7.47 28.24
N GLU A 106 -9.04 -7.20 26.94
CA GLU A 106 -10.06 -7.56 25.95
C GLU A 106 -10.10 -9.09 25.70
N ILE A 107 -8.92 -9.72 25.60
CA ILE A 107 -8.80 -11.17 25.41
C ILE A 107 -9.37 -11.93 26.63
N LYS A 108 -9.12 -11.46 27.85
CA LYS A 108 -9.69 -12.05 29.08
C LYS A 108 -11.22 -11.93 29.10
N ARG A 109 -11.77 -10.78 28.68
CA ARG A 109 -13.23 -10.56 28.59
C ARG A 109 -13.90 -11.53 27.62
N HIS A 110 -13.34 -11.68 26.40
CA HIS A 110 -13.91 -12.57 25.39
C HIS A 110 -13.90 -14.05 25.83
N LYS A 111 -12.84 -14.49 26.52
CA LYS A 111 -12.74 -15.87 27.05
C LYS A 111 -13.73 -16.14 28.18
N LYS A 112 -14.04 -15.15 29.03
CA LYS A 112 -15.03 -15.26 30.12
C LYS A 112 -16.45 -15.38 29.57
N LEU A 113 -16.80 -14.59 28.56
CA LEU A 113 -18.13 -14.62 27.93
C LEU A 113 -18.44 -15.98 27.28
N ARG A 114 -17.48 -16.57 26.54
CA ARG A 114 -17.66 -17.91 25.94
C ARG A 114 -17.95 -19.01 26.98
N ARG A 115 -17.32 -18.96 28.16
CA ARG A 115 -17.56 -19.93 29.25
C ARG A 115 -18.97 -19.82 29.83
N GLN A 116 -19.50 -18.60 29.93
CA GLN A 116 -20.87 -18.39 30.42
C GLN A 116 -21.92 -18.90 29.43
N GLU A 117 -21.71 -18.64 28.14
CA GLU A 117 -22.63 -19.07 27.08
C GLU A 117 -22.72 -20.61 26.96
N GLU A 118 -21.59 -21.31 27.11
CA GLU A 118 -21.57 -22.78 27.14
C GLU A 118 -22.30 -23.37 28.35
N GLY A 119 -22.23 -22.71 29.51
CA GLY A 119 -22.94 -23.11 30.72
C GLY A 119 -24.47 -23.05 30.56
N GLU A 120 -24.97 -21.97 29.95
CA GLU A 120 -26.40 -21.82 29.69
C GLU A 120 -26.95 -22.85 28.70
N LYS A 121 -26.20 -23.14 27.62
CA LYS A 121 -26.60 -24.14 26.62
C LYS A 121 -26.74 -25.54 27.25
N LYS A 122 -25.85 -25.91 28.17
CA LYS A 122 -25.92 -27.18 28.92
C LYS A 122 -27.13 -27.22 29.87
N LYS A 123 -27.45 -26.11 30.55
CA LYS A 123 -28.63 -26.03 31.45
C LYS A 123 -29.94 -26.18 30.67
N LYS A 124 -30.08 -25.47 29.54
CA LYS A 124 -31.25 -25.59 28.63
C LYS A 124 -31.42 -27.02 28.09
N LYS A 125 -30.31 -27.71 27.75
CA LYS A 125 -30.36 -29.11 27.29
C LYS A 125 -30.83 -30.07 28.39
N LYS A 126 -30.39 -29.88 29.64
CA LYS A 126 -30.81 -30.69 30.79
C LYS A 126 -32.29 -30.49 31.12
N GLU A 127 -32.78 -29.26 31.03
CA GLU A 127 -34.19 -28.94 31.26
C GLU A 127 -35.10 -29.53 30.16
N LYS A 128 -34.73 -29.41 28.88
CA LYS A 128 -35.45 -30.06 27.78
C LYS A 128 -35.51 -31.58 27.93
N LYS A 129 -34.43 -32.21 28.42
CA LYS A 129 -34.41 -33.66 28.67
C LYS A 129 -35.34 -34.05 29.84
N LYS A 130 -35.41 -33.23 30.90
CA LYS A 130 -36.32 -33.46 32.03
C LYS A 130 -37.79 -33.31 31.65
N LYS A 131 -38.12 -32.32 30.80
CA LYS A 131 -39.48 -32.10 30.27
C LYS A 131 -39.94 -33.15 29.26
N LYS A 132 -39.02 -33.94 28.68
CA LYS A 132 -39.35 -35.04 27.77
C LYS A 132 -39.59 -36.37 28.49
N LEU A 133 -39.34 -36.43 29.81
CA LEU A 133 -39.52 -37.61 30.66
C LEU A 133 -40.78 -37.53 31.56
N LEU A 134 -41.51 -36.42 31.51
CA LEU A 134 -42.88 -36.28 32.01
C LEU A 134 -43.83 -36.35 30.81
#